data_AF-A0A6G7X0Q4-F1
#
_entry.id   AF-A0A6G7X0Q4-F1
#
_cell.length_a   1.000
_cell.length_b   1.000
_cell.length_c   1.000
_cell.angle_alpha   90.00
_cell.angle_beta   90.00
_cell.angle_gamma   90.00
#
_symmetry.space_group_name_H-M   'P 1'
#
loop_
_entity.id
_entity.type
_entity.pdbx_description
1 polymer ?
#
loop_
_entity_poly.entity_id
_entity_poly.type
_entity_poly.pdbx_seq_one_letter_code
_entity_poly.pdbx_strand_id
1 'polypeptide(L)'
;MKNKKNLVIGIIVSISVILSVMIFLGYRHSSSLANEYIVEIQTIVDEFEQSDNREVKLEAFDKLIELKRNYTDDKSIFKNIGEYKDVLDILDEQVNELVMHFKEEYEKILDKNAIEDVSDLSKEEVETNLSALSQLIDLIKTDEILQEEEIAEFENKSTELVSKYNTKLEEIKEAEKAEAEAKAKAEQEAKEKAEADAKAKAEQQALANVNKPSTGGGNASNNKPSTGGGSTSSKPTWKNSEPDFGVISPKGCTIMGYWVSKKDPSDEEWLDSCDNTWNRNWDFMGNRNDWEN
;
A
#
# COMPACT_ATOMS: atom_id res chain seq x y z
N MET A 1 -19.87 16.57 19.49
CA MET A 1 -18.84 15.68 20.06
C MET A 1 -17.80 16.56 20.74
N LYS A 2 -17.87 16.71 22.06
CA LYS A 2 -16.98 17.60 22.83
C LYS A 2 -15.70 16.84 23.19
N ASN A 3 -14.61 17.20 22.52
CA ASN A 3 -13.24 17.32 23.01
C ASN A 3 -12.72 16.24 24.00
N LYS A 4 -12.69 14.95 23.60
CA LYS A 4 -11.95 13.91 24.35
C LYS A 4 -10.44 14.23 24.49
N LYS A 5 -9.85 14.93 23.52
CA LYS A 5 -8.44 15.37 23.56
C LYS A 5 -8.09 16.26 24.76
N ASN A 6 -9.04 17.05 25.25
CA ASN A 6 -8.85 17.90 26.43
C ASN A 6 -9.12 17.16 27.74
N LEU A 7 -9.71 15.95 27.67
CA LEU A 7 -9.98 15.11 28.83
C LEU A 7 -8.73 14.34 29.23
N VAL A 8 -8.02 13.75 28.26
CA VAL A 8 -6.81 12.92 28.48
C VAL A 8 -5.63 13.77 28.95
N ILE A 9 -5.36 14.88 28.25
CA ILE A 9 -4.35 15.87 28.66
C ILE A 9 -4.73 16.52 30.01
N GLY A 10 -6.03 16.65 30.29
CA GLY A 10 -6.53 17.20 31.56
C GLY A 10 -6.40 16.23 32.75
N ILE A 11 -6.55 14.92 32.52
CA ILE A 11 -6.41 13.88 33.54
C ILE A 11 -4.93 13.72 33.90
N ILE A 12 -4.04 13.57 32.91
CA ILE A 12 -2.64 13.27 33.16
C ILE A 12 -1.90 14.46 33.84
N VAL A 13 -2.04 15.69 33.32
CA VAL A 13 -1.45 16.90 33.96
C VAL A 13 -1.99 17.14 35.38
N SER A 14 -3.21 16.69 35.69
CA SER A 14 -3.76 16.84 37.04
C SER A 14 -3.06 15.95 38.08
N ILE A 15 -2.36 14.91 37.64
CA ILE A 15 -1.82 13.84 38.49
C ILE A 15 -0.37 14.09 38.86
N SER A 16 0.44 14.58 37.92
CA SER A 16 1.74 15.18 38.23
C SER A 16 1.64 16.28 39.31
N VAL A 17 0.52 17.01 39.32
CA VAL A 17 0.19 17.99 40.38
C VAL A 17 -0.22 17.30 41.70
N ILE A 18 -0.98 16.20 41.67
CA ILE A 18 -1.37 15.44 42.86
C ILE A 18 -0.16 14.78 43.53
N LEU A 19 0.72 14.16 42.76
CA LEU A 19 1.97 13.56 43.24
C LEU A 19 2.89 14.62 43.86
N SER A 20 3.02 15.80 43.23
CA SER A 20 3.74 16.94 43.81
C SER A 20 3.18 17.38 45.18
N VAL A 21 1.84 17.37 45.35
CA VAL A 21 1.17 17.66 46.63
C VAL A 21 1.37 16.53 47.64
N MET A 22 1.38 15.27 47.19
CA MET A 22 1.65 14.11 48.04
C MET A 22 3.11 14.07 48.51
N ILE A 23 4.08 14.49 47.70
CA ILE A 23 5.48 14.68 48.14
C ILE A 23 5.53 15.76 49.23
N PHE A 24 4.81 16.87 49.07
CA PHE A 24 4.80 17.98 50.04
C PHE A 24 4.11 17.62 51.37
N LEU A 25 2.96 16.92 51.32
CA LEU A 25 2.23 16.49 52.53
C LEU A 25 2.85 15.23 53.16
N GLY A 26 3.36 14.31 52.32
CA GLY A 26 4.05 13.08 52.68
C GLY A 26 5.43 13.30 53.28
N TYR A 27 6.13 14.40 52.95
CA TYR A 27 7.34 14.82 53.67
C TYR A 27 7.12 14.98 55.19
N ARG A 28 5.86 15.15 55.63
CA ARG A 28 5.49 15.30 57.04
C ARG A 28 5.06 13.99 57.71
N HIS A 29 4.75 12.91 56.96
CA HIS A 29 4.15 11.68 57.50
C HIS A 29 4.75 10.36 56.98
N SER A 30 5.32 10.34 55.77
CA SER A 30 5.89 9.17 55.08
C SER A 30 7.41 9.10 55.22
N SER A 31 8.00 7.90 55.10
CA SER A 31 9.45 7.71 55.25
C SER A 31 10.25 8.34 54.11
N SER A 32 11.55 8.60 54.36
CA SER A 32 12.45 9.18 53.34
C SER A 32 12.54 8.34 52.07
N LEU A 33 12.39 7.02 52.21
CA LEU A 33 12.51 6.08 51.10
C LEU A 33 11.20 6.00 50.29
N ALA A 34 10.02 6.07 50.93
CA ALA A 34 8.76 6.22 50.19
C ALA A 34 8.78 7.47 49.30
N ASN A 35 9.31 8.58 49.83
CA ASN A 35 9.42 9.83 49.09
C ASN A 35 10.39 9.74 47.91
N GLU A 36 11.45 8.93 48.00
CA GLU A 36 12.38 8.69 46.88
C GLU A 36 11.66 8.01 45.70
N TYR A 37 10.90 6.94 45.98
CA TYR A 37 10.07 6.28 44.96
C TYR A 37 9.02 7.22 44.37
N ILE A 38 8.33 8.01 45.18
CA ILE A 38 7.31 8.95 44.68
C ILE A 38 7.94 10.01 43.76
N VAL A 39 9.15 10.50 44.07
CA VAL A 39 9.88 11.44 43.20
C VAL A 39 10.32 10.78 41.90
N GLU A 40 10.77 9.52 41.94
CA GLU A 40 11.15 8.77 40.75
C GLU A 40 9.95 8.49 39.84
N ILE A 41 8.82 8.06 40.42
CA ILE A 41 7.53 7.91 39.72
C ILE A 41 7.16 9.23 39.04
N GLN A 42 7.18 10.34 39.78
CA GLN A 42 6.87 11.66 39.24
C GLN A 42 7.78 12.02 38.06
N THR A 43 9.07 11.76 38.17
CA THR A 43 10.05 12.07 37.13
C THR A 43 9.75 11.29 35.84
N ILE A 44 9.43 10.00 35.97
CA ILE A 44 9.08 9.14 34.83
C ILE A 44 7.76 9.61 34.19
N VAL A 45 6.75 9.94 34.99
CA VAL A 45 5.46 10.43 34.51
C VAL A 45 5.61 11.79 33.81
N ASP A 46 6.43 12.70 34.36
CA ASP A 46 6.77 13.97 33.71
C ASP A 46 7.47 13.77 32.36
N GLU A 47 8.39 12.81 32.25
CA GLU A 47 9.07 12.45 30.99
C GLU A 47 8.05 11.98 29.94
N PHE A 48 7.09 11.16 30.35
CA PHE A 48 5.97 10.72 29.49
C PHE A 48 5.10 11.89 29.04
N GLU A 49 4.72 12.78 29.96
CA GLU A 49 3.82 13.91 29.72
C GLU A 49 4.41 14.99 28.80
N GLN A 50 5.68 15.33 29.00
CA GLN A 50 6.34 16.42 28.30
C GLN A 50 6.78 16.03 26.88
N SER A 51 6.78 14.74 26.57
CA SER A 51 7.17 14.23 25.27
C SER A 51 5.96 14.09 24.33
N ASP A 52 6.09 14.60 23.10
CA ASP A 52 5.22 14.24 21.97
C ASP A 52 5.74 13.01 21.20
N ASN A 53 6.96 12.55 21.51
CA ASN A 53 7.57 11.40 20.87
C ASN A 53 7.08 10.10 21.52
N ARG A 54 6.40 9.26 20.74
CA ARG A 54 5.87 7.96 21.16
C ARG A 54 6.94 7.00 21.69
N GLU A 55 8.12 6.97 21.11
CA GLU A 55 9.21 6.09 21.55
C GLU A 55 9.68 6.46 22.96
N VAL A 56 9.80 7.76 23.25
CA VAL A 56 10.13 8.26 24.59
C VAL A 56 9.02 7.93 25.59
N LYS A 57 7.75 7.97 25.16
CA LYS A 57 6.62 7.55 26.00
C LYS A 57 6.65 6.06 26.33
N LEU A 58 7.01 5.21 25.37
CA LEU A 58 7.20 3.78 25.61
C LEU A 58 8.35 3.55 26.59
N GLU A 59 9.48 4.24 26.41
CA GLU A 59 10.63 4.14 27.32
C GLU A 59 10.25 4.55 28.76
N ALA A 60 9.47 5.62 28.92
CA ALA A 60 8.96 6.03 30.23
C ALA A 60 8.02 4.98 30.84
N PHE A 61 7.15 4.37 30.03
CA PHE A 61 6.30 3.27 30.48
C PHE A 61 7.12 2.07 30.96
N ASP A 62 8.13 1.65 30.20
CA ASP A 62 9.02 0.53 30.56
C ASP A 62 9.77 0.81 31.88
N LYS A 63 10.29 2.03 32.05
CA LYS A 63 10.91 2.48 33.31
C LYS A 63 9.94 2.36 34.49
N LEU A 64 8.67 2.74 34.31
CA LEU A 64 7.66 2.66 35.37
C LEU A 64 7.32 1.20 35.73
N ILE A 65 7.21 0.33 34.73
CA ILE A 65 6.98 -1.11 34.93
C ILE A 65 8.17 -1.75 35.65
N GLU A 66 9.40 -1.42 35.26
CA GLU A 66 10.60 -1.91 35.93
C GLU A 66 10.66 -1.41 37.38
N LEU A 67 10.36 -0.13 37.61
CA LEU A 67 10.30 0.44 38.96
C LEU A 67 9.28 -0.31 39.83
N LYS A 68 8.08 -0.56 39.31
CA LYS A 68 7.03 -1.34 39.99
C LYS A 68 7.45 -2.77 40.29
N ARG A 69 8.14 -3.45 39.37
CA ARG A 69 8.67 -4.79 39.58
C ARG A 69 9.70 -4.79 40.71
N ASN A 70 10.69 -3.90 40.62
CA ASN A 70 11.74 -3.77 41.64
C ASN A 70 11.16 -3.43 43.02
N TYR A 71 10.13 -2.58 43.05
CA TYR A 71 9.37 -2.25 44.27
C TYR A 71 8.64 -3.45 44.88
N THR A 72 8.05 -4.31 44.03
CA THR A 72 7.26 -5.45 44.46
C THR A 72 8.12 -6.61 44.96
N ASP A 73 9.28 -6.81 44.35
CA ASP A 73 10.19 -7.93 44.65
C ASP A 73 10.87 -7.79 46.01
N ASP A 74 11.05 -6.57 46.52
CA ASP A 74 11.69 -6.32 47.81
C ASP A 74 10.75 -5.62 48.82
N LYS A 75 9.80 -6.41 49.33
CA LYS A 75 8.89 -6.00 50.40
C LYS A 75 9.59 -5.63 51.72
N SER A 76 10.87 -5.99 51.86
CA SER A 76 11.64 -5.74 53.08
C SER A 76 12.16 -4.30 53.19
N ILE A 77 12.09 -3.55 52.08
CA ILE A 77 12.55 -2.16 52.01
C ILE A 77 11.73 -1.23 52.93
N PHE A 78 10.46 -1.55 53.18
CA PHE A 78 9.60 -0.74 54.03
C PHE A 78 9.48 -1.28 55.45
N LYS A 79 9.77 -0.41 56.43
CA LYS A 79 9.55 -0.70 57.86
C LYS A 79 8.06 -0.75 58.24
N ASN A 80 7.20 -0.16 57.42
CA ASN A 80 5.77 -0.02 57.65
C ASN A 80 4.99 -0.54 56.43
N ILE A 81 4.09 -1.49 56.66
CA ILE A 81 3.25 -2.10 55.62
C ILE A 81 2.30 -1.08 54.98
N GLY A 82 1.87 -0.05 55.72
CA GLY A 82 1.02 1.02 55.18
C GLY A 82 1.73 1.81 54.09
N GLU A 83 2.95 2.26 54.37
CA GLU A 83 3.79 2.99 53.39
C GLU A 83 4.09 2.15 52.16
N TYR A 84 4.28 0.83 52.35
CA TYR A 84 4.46 -0.09 51.23
C TYR A 84 3.24 -0.08 50.29
N LYS A 85 2.05 -0.16 50.90
CA LYS A 85 0.81 -0.20 50.15
C LYS A 85 0.54 1.12 49.42
N ASP A 86 0.76 2.25 50.07
CA ASP A 86 0.47 3.57 49.49
C ASP A 86 1.27 3.82 48.20
N VAL A 87 2.57 3.47 48.18
CA VAL A 87 3.40 3.62 46.97
C VAL A 87 3.04 2.58 45.90
N LEU A 88 2.67 1.35 46.29
CA LEU A 88 2.19 0.35 45.34
C LEU A 88 0.88 0.79 44.66
N ASP A 89 -0.07 1.34 45.43
CA ASP A 89 -1.33 1.86 44.90
C ASP A 89 -1.06 3.01 43.91
N ILE A 90 -0.09 3.89 44.20
CA ILE A 90 0.35 4.95 43.27
C ILE A 90 0.95 4.35 41.98
N LEU A 91 1.86 3.37 42.10
CA LEU A 91 2.45 2.71 40.94
C LEU A 91 1.38 2.03 40.07
N ASP A 92 0.41 1.35 40.69
CA ASP A 92 -0.71 0.72 40.00
C ASP A 92 -1.57 1.74 39.26
N GLU A 93 -1.89 2.86 39.90
CA GLU A 93 -2.65 3.96 39.30
C GLU A 93 -1.91 4.55 38.08
N GLN A 94 -0.62 4.88 38.23
CA GLN A 94 0.17 5.46 37.15
C GLN A 94 0.37 4.48 35.97
N VAL A 95 0.65 3.21 36.24
CA VAL A 95 0.75 2.19 35.18
C VAL A 95 -0.57 2.10 34.41
N ASN A 96 -1.71 2.05 35.10
CA ASN A 96 -3.01 1.96 34.44
C ASN A 96 -3.30 3.18 33.56
N GLU A 97 -2.89 4.37 33.97
CA GLU A 97 -3.10 5.59 33.20
C GLU A 97 -2.27 5.62 31.91
N LEU A 98 -1.01 5.22 31.99
CA LEU A 98 -0.16 5.10 30.81
C LEU A 98 -0.70 4.02 29.86
N VAL A 99 -1.15 2.87 30.39
CA VAL A 99 -1.84 1.84 29.60
C VAL A 99 -3.06 2.41 28.88
N MET A 100 -3.91 3.17 29.59
CA MET A 100 -5.08 3.80 28.98
C MET A 100 -4.70 4.78 27.87
N HIS A 101 -3.62 5.55 28.02
CA HIS A 101 -3.16 6.46 26.98
C HIS A 101 -2.87 5.74 25.66
N PHE A 102 -2.09 4.66 25.70
CA PHE A 102 -1.78 3.87 24.51
C PHE A 102 -3.03 3.15 23.98
N LYS A 103 -3.87 2.63 24.88
CA LYS A 103 -5.15 2.01 24.49
C LYS A 103 -6.03 2.98 23.69
N GLU A 104 -6.14 4.24 24.11
CA GLU A 104 -6.87 5.25 23.36
C GLU A 104 -6.26 5.56 21.99
N GLU A 105 -4.93 5.48 21.84
CA GLU A 105 -4.28 5.57 20.53
C GLU A 105 -4.71 4.43 19.61
N TYR A 106 -4.73 3.19 20.13
CA TYR A 106 -5.17 2.01 19.39
C TYR A 106 -6.66 2.10 19.02
N GLU A 107 -7.53 2.45 19.98
CA GLU A 107 -8.96 2.65 19.76
C GLU A 107 -9.22 3.69 18.67
N LYS A 108 -8.46 4.79 18.66
CA LYS A 108 -8.60 5.83 17.64
C LYS A 108 -8.25 5.32 16.23
N ILE A 109 -7.25 4.46 16.10
CA ILE A 109 -6.93 3.83 14.81
C ILE A 109 -8.07 2.88 14.42
N LEU A 110 -8.54 2.05 15.35
CA LEU A 110 -9.65 1.12 15.10
C LEU A 110 -10.92 1.87 14.66
N ASP A 111 -11.37 2.85 15.44
CA ASP A 111 -12.58 3.64 15.20
C ASP A 111 -12.53 4.39 13.86
N LYS A 112 -11.36 4.95 13.51
CA LYS A 112 -11.17 5.62 12.22
C LYS A 112 -11.40 4.67 11.04
N ASN A 113 -11.07 3.40 11.21
CA ASN A 113 -11.18 2.36 10.19
C ASN A 113 -12.46 1.51 10.33
N ALA A 114 -13.31 1.76 11.34
CA ALA A 114 -14.55 1.04 11.59
C ALA A 114 -15.73 1.63 10.79
N ILE A 115 -15.62 1.68 9.47
CA ILE A 115 -16.64 2.29 8.59
C ILE A 115 -17.84 1.34 8.45
N GLU A 116 -19.03 1.78 8.85
CA GLU A 116 -20.28 1.00 8.80
C GLU A 116 -20.76 0.71 7.37
N ASP A 117 -20.60 1.64 6.44
CA ASP A 117 -20.96 1.46 5.03
C ASP A 117 -19.72 1.60 4.15
N VAL A 118 -19.34 0.50 3.51
CA VAL A 118 -18.15 0.42 2.64
C VAL A 118 -18.50 0.52 1.16
N SER A 119 -19.78 0.66 0.81
CA SER A 119 -20.25 0.59 -0.58
C SER A 119 -19.67 1.70 -1.47
N ASP A 120 -19.52 2.90 -0.94
CA ASP A 120 -19.02 4.08 -1.65
C ASP A 120 -17.49 4.28 -1.55
N LEU A 121 -16.79 3.37 -0.87
CA LEU A 121 -15.33 3.49 -0.73
C LEU A 121 -14.62 3.18 -2.05
N SER A 122 -13.65 4.03 -2.38
CA SER A 122 -12.71 3.79 -3.46
C SER A 122 -11.73 2.66 -3.12
N LYS A 123 -11.08 2.12 -4.15
CA LYS A 123 -10.05 1.08 -4.00
C LYS A 123 -8.91 1.52 -3.08
N GLU A 124 -8.44 2.75 -3.26
CA GLU A 124 -7.35 3.33 -2.46
C GLU A 124 -7.74 3.48 -0.98
N GLU A 125 -8.97 3.90 -0.68
CA GLU A 125 -9.49 3.97 0.70
C GLU A 125 -9.58 2.58 1.34
N VAL A 126 -10.06 1.58 0.60
CA VAL A 126 -10.13 0.19 1.06
C VAL A 126 -8.74 -0.36 1.38
N GLU A 127 -7.78 -0.18 0.48
CA GLU A 127 -6.39 -0.62 0.66
C GLU A 127 -5.71 0.11 1.83
N THR A 128 -5.96 1.42 1.97
CA THR A 128 -5.46 2.23 3.09
C THR A 128 -5.99 1.71 4.43
N ASN A 129 -7.30 1.41 4.51
CA ASN A 129 -7.91 0.92 5.74
C ASN A 129 -7.40 -0.49 6.11
N LEU A 130 -7.24 -1.38 5.11
CA LEU A 130 -6.62 -2.70 5.31
C LEU A 130 -5.20 -2.59 5.87
N SER A 131 -4.38 -1.71 5.30
CA SER A 131 -3.02 -1.48 5.77
C SER A 131 -3.00 -0.94 7.21
N ALA A 132 -3.85 0.02 7.52
CA ALA A 132 -3.94 0.61 8.86
C ALA A 132 -4.37 -0.42 9.92
N LEU A 133 -5.32 -1.30 9.60
CA LEU A 133 -5.77 -2.37 10.52
C LEU A 133 -4.69 -3.42 10.74
N SER A 134 -3.92 -3.80 9.70
CA SER A 134 -2.79 -4.71 9.87
C SER A 134 -1.71 -4.09 10.76
N GLN A 135 -1.35 -2.84 10.50
CA GLN A 135 -0.37 -2.10 11.30
C GLN A 135 -0.82 -1.92 12.75
N LEU A 136 -2.12 -1.76 13.01
CA LEU A 136 -2.67 -1.68 14.36
C LEU A 136 -2.39 -2.96 15.15
N ILE A 137 -2.64 -4.13 14.56
CA ILE A 137 -2.41 -5.41 15.26
C ILE A 137 -0.92 -5.65 15.50
N ASP A 138 -0.08 -5.33 14.52
CA ASP A 138 1.37 -5.43 14.67
C ASP A 138 1.88 -4.48 15.77
N LEU A 139 1.36 -3.25 15.80
CA LEU A 139 1.68 -2.24 16.82
C LEU A 139 1.32 -2.72 18.23
N ILE A 140 0.08 -3.15 18.45
CA ILE A 140 -0.41 -3.64 19.75
C ILE A 140 0.46 -4.79 20.27
N LYS A 141 0.82 -5.74 19.39
CA LYS A 141 1.66 -6.88 19.77
C LYS A 141 3.11 -6.50 20.08
N THR A 142 3.65 -5.53 19.34
CA THR A 142 5.03 -5.09 19.50
C THR A 142 5.22 -4.30 20.78
N ASP A 143 4.23 -3.50 21.17
CA ASP A 143 4.35 -2.65 22.35
C ASP A 143 4.23 -3.45 23.67
N GLU A 144 3.62 -4.64 23.67
CA GLU A 144 3.46 -5.51 24.86
C GLU A 144 2.77 -4.83 26.08
N ILE A 145 1.94 -3.83 25.84
CA ILE A 145 1.29 -3.01 26.89
C ILE A 145 -0.01 -3.62 27.41
N LEU A 146 -0.82 -4.17 26.50
CA LEU A 146 -2.15 -4.66 26.82
C LEU A 146 -2.14 -6.11 27.32
N GLN A 147 -3.15 -6.47 28.10
CA GLN A 147 -3.36 -7.87 28.50
C GLN A 147 -3.84 -8.73 27.32
N GLU A 148 -3.61 -10.03 27.40
CA GLU A 148 -3.94 -10.98 26.32
C GLU A 148 -5.42 -10.91 25.90
N GLU A 149 -6.33 -10.75 26.87
CA GLU A 149 -7.76 -10.61 26.60
C GLU A 149 -8.08 -9.34 25.80
N GLU A 150 -7.43 -8.22 26.12
CA GLU A 150 -7.63 -6.94 25.42
C GLU A 150 -7.04 -6.99 24.01
N ILE A 151 -5.87 -7.63 23.84
CA ILE A 151 -5.28 -7.89 22.51
C ILE A 151 -6.26 -8.70 21.66
N ALA A 152 -6.84 -9.77 22.22
CA ALA A 152 -7.81 -10.60 21.52
C ALA A 152 -9.07 -9.81 21.11
N GLU A 153 -9.55 -8.86 21.93
CA GLU A 153 -10.66 -7.97 21.56
C GLU A 153 -10.33 -7.11 20.33
N PHE A 154 -9.13 -6.52 20.27
CA PHE A 154 -8.68 -5.73 19.12
C PHE A 154 -8.49 -6.60 17.87
N GLU A 155 -7.91 -7.79 18.01
CA GLU A 155 -7.74 -8.75 16.91
C GLU A 155 -9.08 -9.16 16.30
N ASN A 156 -10.06 -9.50 17.15
CA ASN A 156 -11.38 -9.90 16.69
C ASN A 156 -12.07 -8.77 15.91
N LYS A 157 -12.13 -7.56 16.49
CA LYS A 157 -12.74 -6.40 15.81
C LYS A 157 -12.02 -6.05 14.50
N SER A 158 -10.69 -6.08 14.48
CA SER A 158 -9.91 -5.80 13.27
C SER A 158 -10.13 -6.86 12.21
N THR A 159 -10.23 -8.14 12.58
CA THR A 159 -10.48 -9.25 11.66
C THR A 159 -11.85 -9.13 10.98
N GLU A 160 -12.88 -8.76 11.73
CA GLU A 160 -14.22 -8.50 11.17
C GLU A 160 -14.18 -7.38 10.11
N LEU A 161 -13.51 -6.27 10.42
CA LEU A 161 -13.33 -5.14 9.49
C LEU A 161 -12.50 -5.53 8.27
N VAL A 162 -11.39 -6.24 8.46
CA VAL A 162 -10.53 -6.74 7.38
C VAL A 162 -11.33 -7.63 6.43
N SER A 163 -12.17 -8.54 6.96
CA SER A 163 -13.01 -9.38 6.11
C SER A 163 -13.97 -8.54 5.26
N LYS A 164 -14.59 -7.53 5.84
CA LYS A 164 -15.50 -6.61 5.15
C LYS A 164 -14.80 -5.83 4.02
N TYR A 165 -13.62 -5.30 4.29
CA TYR A 165 -12.82 -4.58 3.29
C TYR A 165 -12.33 -5.49 2.17
N ASN A 166 -11.91 -6.72 2.48
CA ASN A 166 -11.51 -7.68 1.46
C ASN A 166 -12.69 -8.04 0.52
N THR A 167 -13.90 -8.23 1.05
CA THR A 167 -15.08 -8.43 0.20
C THR A 167 -15.30 -7.24 -0.73
N LYS A 168 -15.25 -6.01 -0.22
CA LYS A 168 -15.39 -4.80 -1.05
C LYS A 168 -14.29 -4.70 -2.11
N LEU A 169 -13.05 -5.04 -1.76
CA LEU A 169 -11.93 -5.00 -2.69
C LEU A 169 -12.14 -5.96 -3.87
N GLU A 170 -12.65 -7.16 -3.61
CA GLU A 170 -12.98 -8.12 -4.66
C GLU A 170 -14.15 -7.63 -5.54
N GLU A 171 -15.20 -7.04 -4.95
CA GLU A 171 -16.30 -6.42 -5.72
C GLU A 171 -15.79 -5.32 -6.67
N ILE A 172 -14.88 -4.48 -6.21
CA ILE A 172 -14.25 -3.43 -7.04
C ILE A 172 -13.46 -4.08 -8.19
N LYS A 173 -12.62 -5.08 -7.90
CA LYS A 173 -11.81 -5.76 -8.92
C LYS A 173 -12.69 -6.43 -9.99
N GLU A 174 -13.80 -7.06 -9.59
CA GLU A 174 -14.75 -7.67 -10.52
C GLU A 174 -15.44 -6.61 -11.39
N ALA A 175 -15.85 -5.48 -10.82
CA ALA A 175 -16.44 -4.37 -11.56
C ALA A 175 -15.46 -3.76 -12.57
N GLU A 176 -14.20 -3.50 -12.16
CA GLU A 176 -13.13 -3.01 -13.04
C GLU A 176 -12.90 -3.96 -14.23
N LYS A 177 -12.88 -5.27 -13.96
CA LYS A 177 -12.72 -6.29 -15.00
C LYS A 177 -13.91 -6.30 -15.98
N ALA A 178 -15.13 -6.23 -15.47
CA ALA A 178 -16.33 -6.22 -16.31
C ALA A 178 -16.39 -4.96 -17.19
N GLU A 179 -16.01 -3.80 -16.67
CA GLU A 179 -15.93 -2.55 -17.43
C GLU A 179 -14.85 -2.63 -18.53
N ALA A 180 -13.67 -3.17 -18.21
CA ALA A 180 -12.60 -3.36 -19.17
C ALA A 180 -13.02 -4.31 -20.31
N GLU A 181 -13.68 -5.42 -19.99
CA GLU A 181 -14.20 -6.36 -20.99
C GLU A 181 -15.29 -5.74 -21.87
N ALA A 182 -16.19 -4.94 -21.29
CA ALA A 182 -17.23 -4.24 -22.04
C ALA A 182 -16.64 -3.19 -23.00
N LYS A 183 -15.65 -2.43 -22.53
CA LYS A 183 -14.94 -1.43 -23.34
C LYS A 183 -14.16 -2.08 -24.49
N ALA A 184 -13.50 -3.21 -24.23
CA ALA A 184 -12.79 -3.96 -25.28
C ALA A 184 -13.75 -4.46 -26.38
N LYS A 185 -14.92 -5.01 -26.01
CA LYS A 185 -15.94 -5.42 -26.97
C LYS A 185 -16.46 -4.24 -27.80
N ALA A 186 -16.75 -3.10 -27.16
CA ALA A 186 -17.23 -1.91 -27.87
C ALA A 186 -16.17 -1.34 -28.83
N GLU A 187 -14.89 -1.37 -28.47
CA GLU A 187 -13.79 -0.94 -29.34
C GLU A 187 -13.61 -1.89 -30.53
N GLN A 188 -13.72 -3.21 -30.30
CA GLN A 188 -13.64 -4.20 -31.36
C GLN A 188 -14.79 -4.06 -32.37
N GLU A 189 -16.03 -3.94 -31.90
CA GLU A 189 -17.20 -3.72 -32.77
C GLU A 189 -17.08 -2.41 -33.58
N ALA A 190 -16.52 -1.36 -32.98
CA ALA A 190 -16.26 -0.09 -33.67
C ALA A 190 -15.19 -0.22 -34.76
N LYS A 191 -14.10 -0.97 -34.51
CA LYS A 191 -13.06 -1.25 -35.50
C LYS A 191 -13.60 -2.10 -36.66
N GLU A 192 -14.31 -3.18 -36.38
CA GLU A 192 -14.91 -4.05 -37.41
C GLU A 192 -15.88 -3.27 -38.32
N LYS A 193 -16.69 -2.37 -37.75
CA LYS A 193 -17.59 -1.51 -38.52
C LYS A 193 -16.82 -0.51 -39.39
N ALA A 194 -15.75 0.08 -38.88
CA ALA A 194 -14.92 1.01 -39.64
C ALA A 194 -14.18 0.31 -40.80
N GLU A 195 -13.68 -0.90 -40.59
CA GLU A 195 -13.05 -1.72 -41.63
C GLU A 195 -14.05 -2.15 -42.72
N ALA A 196 -15.26 -2.56 -42.32
CA ALA A 196 -16.32 -2.91 -43.27
C ALA A 196 -16.73 -1.71 -44.15
N ASP A 197 -16.90 -0.53 -43.54
CA ASP A 197 -17.23 0.71 -44.28
C ASP A 197 -16.09 1.14 -45.20
N ALA A 198 -14.83 0.99 -44.78
CA ALA A 198 -13.66 1.28 -45.61
C ALA A 198 -13.58 0.34 -46.82
N LYS A 199 -13.82 -0.96 -46.62
CA LYS A 199 -13.83 -1.97 -47.70
C LYS A 199 -14.97 -1.72 -48.69
N ALA A 200 -16.16 -1.39 -48.21
CA ALA A 200 -17.30 -1.05 -49.07
C ALA A 200 -17.04 0.20 -49.94
N LYS A 201 -16.39 1.24 -49.38
CA LYS A 201 -15.98 2.43 -50.16
C LYS A 201 -14.90 2.11 -51.20
N ALA A 202 -13.93 1.26 -50.86
CA ALA A 202 -12.89 0.85 -51.80
C ALA A 202 -13.48 0.05 -52.98
N GLU A 203 -14.42 -0.86 -52.72
CA GLU A 203 -15.10 -1.63 -53.78
C GLU A 203 -15.95 -0.73 -54.69
N GLN A 204 -16.66 0.27 -54.15
CA GLN A 204 -17.40 1.24 -54.96
C GLN A 204 -16.48 2.09 -55.87
N GLN A 205 -15.30 2.49 -55.38
CA GLN A 205 -14.32 3.22 -56.20
C GLN A 205 -13.70 2.32 -57.30
N ALA A 206 -13.48 1.04 -57.02
CA ALA A 206 -12.99 0.09 -58.02
C ALA A 206 -14.01 -0.14 -59.15
N LEU A 207 -15.31 -0.23 -58.82
CA LEU A 207 -16.40 -0.37 -59.80
C LEU A 207 -16.59 0.89 -60.66
N ALA A 208 -16.39 2.09 -60.10
CA ALA A 208 -16.47 3.35 -60.85
C ALA A 208 -15.35 3.52 -61.90
N ASN A 209 -14.20 2.85 -61.72
CA ASN A 209 -13.09 2.89 -62.67
C ASN A 209 -13.23 1.91 -63.87
N VAL A 210 -14.23 1.03 -63.88
CA VAL A 210 -14.45 0.07 -64.98
C VAL A 210 -15.18 0.69 -66.19
N ASN A 211 -15.73 1.89 -66.06
CA ASN A 211 -16.51 2.56 -67.10
C ASN A 211 -15.78 3.76 -67.74
N LYS A 212 -14.50 3.61 -68.09
CA LYS A 212 -13.81 4.55 -68.99
C LYS A 212 -13.47 3.87 -70.32
N PRO A 213 -13.98 4.35 -71.48
CA PRO A 213 -13.66 3.75 -72.77
C PRO A 213 -12.17 3.84 -73.07
N SER A 214 -11.61 2.71 -73.51
CA SER A 214 -10.28 2.62 -74.09
C SER A 214 -10.19 3.48 -75.36
N THR A 215 -9.35 4.51 -75.32
CA THR A 215 -8.77 5.10 -76.53
C THR A 215 -7.26 5.01 -76.39
N GLY A 216 -6.67 4.20 -77.26
CA GLY A 216 -5.26 3.85 -77.26
C GLY A 216 -4.31 4.99 -77.62
N GLY A 217 -3.03 4.67 -77.53
CA GLY A 217 -1.93 5.53 -77.96
C GLY A 217 -0.69 5.23 -77.12
N GLY A 218 0.17 4.36 -77.64
CA GLY A 218 1.41 3.97 -76.98
C GLY A 218 2.44 5.10 -76.93
N ASN A 219 3.47 4.91 -76.11
CA ASN A 219 4.84 4.95 -76.61
C ASN A 219 5.81 4.32 -75.61
N ALA A 220 6.78 3.59 -76.16
CA ALA A 220 7.92 3.06 -75.45
C ALA A 220 8.91 4.18 -75.12
N SER A 221 9.63 4.06 -74.01
CA SER A 221 11.01 4.51 -73.93
C SER A 221 11.82 3.66 -72.96
N ASN A 222 12.83 3.03 -73.55
CA ASN A 222 13.94 2.30 -72.97
C ASN A 222 14.55 2.96 -71.72
N ASN A 223 14.92 2.14 -70.74
CA ASN A 223 16.32 2.16 -70.27
C ASN A 223 16.73 0.82 -69.63
N LYS A 224 17.86 0.28 -70.10
CA LYS A 224 18.62 -0.88 -69.61
C LYS A 224 20.10 -0.42 -69.63
N PRO A 225 21.09 -1.07 -69.00
CA PRO A 225 21.17 -1.94 -67.81
C PRO A 225 22.11 -1.36 -66.72
N SER A 226 22.19 -2.00 -65.55
CA SER A 226 23.52 -2.26 -64.96
C SER A 226 23.50 -3.54 -64.12
N THR A 227 24.42 -4.42 -64.47
CA THR A 227 24.83 -5.63 -63.76
C THR A 227 25.82 -5.29 -62.65
N GLY A 228 25.55 -5.75 -61.43
CA GLY A 228 26.49 -6.04 -60.36
C GLY A 228 25.72 -6.90 -59.36
N GLY A 229 26.04 -8.17 -59.09
CA GLY A 229 27.36 -8.72 -58.79
C GLY A 229 27.58 -8.58 -57.28
N GLY A 230 27.20 -9.59 -56.49
CA GLY A 230 27.47 -9.60 -55.04
C GLY A 230 26.68 -10.66 -54.28
N SER A 231 27.41 -11.58 -53.66
CA SER A 231 26.96 -12.84 -53.07
C SER A 231 26.32 -12.72 -51.68
N THR A 232 25.50 -13.73 -51.36
CA THR A 232 25.32 -14.39 -50.05
C THR A 232 25.20 -13.54 -48.78
N SER A 233 23.97 -13.39 -48.29
CA SER A 233 23.65 -13.65 -46.88
C SER A 233 22.14 -13.91 -46.75
N SER A 234 21.78 -15.00 -46.06
CA SER A 234 20.39 -15.38 -45.81
C SER A 234 19.72 -14.31 -44.96
N LYS A 235 19.00 -13.38 -45.58
CA LYS A 235 18.08 -12.48 -44.87
C LYS A 235 17.05 -13.34 -44.13
N PRO A 236 16.84 -13.15 -42.81
CA PRO A 236 15.66 -13.71 -42.18
C PRO A 236 14.44 -13.04 -42.83
N THR A 237 13.60 -13.88 -43.44
CA THR A 237 12.32 -13.45 -43.99
C THR A 237 11.40 -13.11 -42.83
N TRP A 238 11.17 -11.81 -42.63
CA TRP A 238 10.11 -11.29 -41.78
C TRP A 238 8.79 -11.85 -42.29
N LYS A 239 8.19 -12.77 -41.53
CA LYS A 239 6.78 -13.09 -41.68
C LYS A 239 6.04 -12.03 -40.88
N ASN A 240 5.45 -11.05 -41.58
CA ASN A 240 4.35 -10.29 -41.03
C ASN A 240 3.16 -11.24 -40.91
N SER A 241 3.10 -12.02 -39.83
CA SER A 241 1.82 -12.47 -39.29
C SER A 241 1.28 -11.30 -38.49
N GLU A 242 0.11 -10.80 -38.88
CA GLU A 242 -0.64 -9.75 -38.19
C GLU A 242 -0.73 -10.12 -36.69
N PRO A 243 -0.10 -9.35 -35.79
CA PRO A 243 -0.30 -9.54 -34.36
C PRO A 243 -1.69 -9.04 -33.97
N ASP A 244 -2.30 -9.67 -32.96
CA ASP A 244 -3.50 -9.15 -32.31
C ASP A 244 -3.28 -7.69 -31.90
N PHE A 245 -3.92 -6.76 -32.61
CA PHE A 245 -3.80 -5.34 -32.35
C PHE A 245 -4.44 -5.01 -30.99
N GLY A 246 -3.63 -4.69 -29.97
CA GLY A 246 -4.17 -4.20 -28.68
C GLY A 246 -3.24 -4.28 -27.48
N VAL A 247 -2.13 -5.01 -27.55
CA VAL A 247 -1.20 -5.12 -26.41
C VAL A 247 -0.29 -3.89 -26.36
N ILE A 248 -0.30 -3.20 -25.21
CA ILE A 248 0.55 -2.04 -24.92
C ILE A 248 1.77 -2.53 -24.14
N SER A 249 2.96 -2.19 -24.61
CA SER A 249 4.20 -2.49 -23.89
C SER A 249 4.25 -1.74 -22.55
N PRO A 250 5.06 -2.17 -21.57
CA PRO A 250 5.23 -1.45 -20.31
C PRO A 250 5.63 0.03 -20.45
N LYS A 251 6.13 0.44 -21.63
CA LYS A 251 6.48 1.84 -21.97
C LYS A 251 5.38 2.60 -22.71
N GLY A 252 4.18 2.05 -22.84
CA GLY A 252 3.03 2.74 -23.46
C GLY A 252 3.00 2.69 -24.99
N CYS A 253 3.79 1.81 -25.61
CA CYS A 253 3.89 1.69 -27.07
C CYS A 253 3.13 0.45 -27.56
N THR A 254 2.52 0.52 -28.75
CA THR A 254 1.73 -0.61 -29.28
C THR A 254 2.66 -1.70 -29.79
N ILE A 255 2.40 -2.97 -29.45
CA ILE A 255 3.12 -4.09 -30.05
C ILE A 255 2.81 -4.18 -31.53
N MET A 256 3.85 -4.12 -32.36
CA MET A 256 3.79 -4.10 -33.83
C MET A 256 4.16 -5.45 -34.45
N GLY A 257 4.81 -6.33 -33.70
CA GLY A 257 5.31 -7.60 -34.20
C GLY A 257 5.82 -8.48 -33.07
N TYR A 258 5.84 -9.79 -33.32
CA TYR A 258 6.57 -10.73 -32.49
C TYR A 258 7.44 -11.62 -33.37
N TRP A 259 8.54 -12.08 -32.80
CA TRP A 259 9.49 -13.00 -33.42
C TRP A 259 9.60 -14.25 -32.55
N VAL A 260 9.78 -15.39 -33.19
CA VAL A 260 10.03 -16.67 -32.53
C VAL A 260 11.23 -17.31 -33.19
N SER A 261 12.22 -17.71 -32.39
CA SER A 261 13.39 -18.42 -32.92
C SER A 261 12.99 -19.75 -33.53
N LYS A 262 13.51 -20.02 -34.74
CA LYS A 262 13.38 -21.36 -35.35
C LYS A 262 14.18 -22.44 -34.63
N LYS A 263 15.19 -22.04 -33.84
CA LYS A 263 16.05 -22.97 -33.09
C LYS A 263 15.48 -23.28 -31.71
N ASP A 264 14.78 -22.32 -31.11
CA ASP A 264 14.15 -22.45 -29.81
C ASP A 264 12.81 -21.70 -29.78
N PRO A 265 11.66 -22.40 -29.86
CA PRO A 265 10.35 -21.76 -29.78
C PRO A 265 10.09 -21.00 -28.47
N SER A 266 10.92 -21.19 -27.44
CA SER A 266 10.82 -20.46 -26.18
C SER A 266 11.41 -19.04 -26.27
N ASP A 267 12.30 -18.78 -27.22
CA ASP A 267 12.85 -17.45 -27.53
C ASP A 267 11.85 -16.66 -28.36
N GLU A 268 10.85 -16.12 -27.66
CA GLU A 268 9.90 -15.15 -28.20
C GLU A 268 10.36 -13.74 -27.86
N GLU A 269 10.32 -12.86 -28.85
CA GLU A 269 10.64 -11.44 -28.71
C GLU A 269 9.51 -10.59 -29.30
N TRP A 270 9.17 -9.47 -28.66
CA TRP A 270 8.14 -8.54 -29.13
C TRP A 270 8.77 -7.21 -29.50
N LEU A 271 8.31 -6.64 -30.62
CA LEU A 271 8.69 -5.31 -31.08
C LEU A 271 7.53 -4.35 -30.87
N ASP A 272 7.78 -3.21 -30.23
CA ASP A 272 6.79 -2.15 -30.11
C ASP A 272 6.98 -1.01 -31.14
N SER A 273 5.98 -0.13 -31.21
CA SER A 273 5.93 1.02 -32.12
C SER A 273 6.98 2.09 -31.84
N CYS A 274 7.74 1.95 -30.74
CA CYS A 274 8.81 2.83 -30.33
C CYS A 274 10.18 2.19 -30.56
N ASP A 275 10.23 1.12 -31.37
CA ASP A 275 11.41 0.31 -31.68
C ASP A 275 12.05 -0.36 -30.45
N ASN A 276 11.30 -0.55 -29.34
CA ASN A 276 11.78 -1.35 -28.21
C ASN A 276 11.54 -2.83 -28.45
N THR A 277 12.47 -3.65 -27.96
CA THR A 277 12.36 -5.11 -27.93
C THR A 277 12.15 -5.63 -26.51
N TRP A 278 11.30 -6.65 -26.39
CA TRP A 278 10.87 -7.23 -25.12
C TRP A 278 10.97 -8.76 -25.17
N ASN A 279 11.32 -9.40 -24.05
CA ASN A 279 11.29 -10.86 -23.94
C ASN A 279 9.89 -11.36 -23.52
N ARG A 280 9.74 -12.69 -23.37
CA ARG A 280 8.49 -13.36 -22.96
C ARG A 280 7.98 -12.96 -21.58
N ASN A 281 8.88 -12.51 -20.72
CA ASN A 281 8.57 -12.05 -19.38
C ASN A 281 8.27 -10.53 -19.34
N TRP A 282 8.20 -9.86 -20.49
CA TRP A 282 8.05 -8.41 -20.61
C TRP A 282 9.24 -7.61 -20.06
N ASP A 283 10.43 -8.21 -20.00
CA ASP A 283 11.66 -7.48 -19.69
C ASP A 283 12.17 -6.76 -20.94
N PHE A 284 12.61 -5.52 -20.77
CA PHE A 284 13.18 -4.69 -21.82
C PHE A 284 14.55 -5.23 -22.25
N MET A 285 14.71 -5.53 -23.54
CA MET A 285 15.94 -6.11 -24.10
C MET A 285 16.83 -5.11 -24.85
N GLY A 286 16.27 -3.99 -25.29
CA GLY A 286 17.01 -2.95 -26.02
C GLY A 286 16.14 -2.23 -27.05
N ASN A 287 16.76 -1.34 -27.82
CA ASN A 287 16.15 -0.83 -29.05
C ASN A 287 16.59 -1.71 -30.23
N ARG A 288 15.72 -1.92 -31.21
CA ARG A 288 16.04 -2.62 -32.46
C ARG A 288 17.32 -2.09 -33.13
N ASN A 289 17.59 -0.80 -33.02
CA ASN A 289 18.77 -0.16 -33.60
C ASN A 289 20.07 -0.49 -32.84
N ASP A 290 19.99 -1.00 -31.61
CA ASP A 290 21.17 -1.34 -30.80
C ASP A 290 21.84 -2.64 -31.30
N TRP A 291 21.14 -3.44 -32.11
CA TRP A 291 21.59 -4.76 -32.58
C TRP A 291 22.10 -4.75 -34.03
N GLU A 292 22.17 -3.58 -34.68
CA GLU A 292 22.67 -3.43 -36.06
C GLU A 292 24.18 -3.07 -36.15
N ASN A 293 24.95 -3.20 -35.05
CA ASN A 293 26.40 -2.99 -35.03
C ASN A 293 27.23 -4.28 -35.01
#